data_AF-A0A973A8M0-F1
#
_entry.id   AF-A0A973A8M0-F1
#
_cell.length_a   1.000
_cell.length_b   1.000
_cell.length_c   1.000
_cell.angle_alpha   90.00
_cell.angle_beta   90.00
_cell.angle_gamma   90.00
#
_symmetry.space_group_name_H-M   'P 1'
#
loop_
_entity.id
_entity.type
_entity.pdbx_description
1 polymer ?
#
loop_
_entity_poly.entity_id
_entity_poly.type
_entity_poly.pdbx_seq_one_letter_code
_entity_poly.pdbx_strand_id
1 'polypeptide(L)'
;MALTTAEQKAWLNQVIEPIVDPEREIVDPHHHMWRGVAGGMLPPFLLEDLWNDTESGHNIKKTVFMECGTEYHTTGPAHLYPVGETEFVTAAAQASRGQGKAEIAALVAHTDLTQDPGLIREVLDAHATASKGLFRGIRQGGAHDADQVTGWLNATPMPDLYRQPAFRRGVALLGELGLTYDTWHYHFQNEDYLALAQANPNT
;
A
#
# COMPACT_ATOMS: atom_id res chain seq x y z
N MET A 1 -13.65 -8.73 19.14
CA MET A 1 -12.75 -8.16 20.16
C MET A 1 -11.53 -7.64 19.43
N ALA A 2 -11.00 -6.47 19.79
CA ALA A 2 -9.75 -5.98 19.25
C ALA A 2 -8.63 -6.98 19.60
N LEU A 3 -7.83 -7.40 18.62
CA LEU A 3 -6.64 -8.22 18.89
C LEU A 3 -5.55 -7.32 19.50
N THR A 4 -5.04 -7.67 20.67
CA THR A 4 -3.84 -7.01 21.23
C THR A 4 -2.57 -7.53 20.54
N THR A 5 -1.49 -6.75 20.57
CA THR A 5 -0.16 -7.19 20.10
C THR A 5 0.29 -8.47 20.80
N ALA A 6 -0.02 -8.62 22.09
CA ALA A 6 0.35 -9.81 22.87
C ALA A 6 -0.41 -11.06 22.42
N GLU A 7 -1.72 -10.96 22.19
CA GLU A 7 -2.54 -12.06 21.68
C GLU A 7 -2.10 -12.48 20.27
N GLN A 8 -1.81 -11.49 19.40
CA GLN A 8 -1.31 -11.76 18.06
C GLN A 8 0.03 -12.51 18.09
N LYS A 9 1.00 -12.04 18.90
CA LYS A 9 2.30 -12.72 19.06
C LYS A 9 2.15 -14.12 19.65
N ALA A 10 1.26 -14.31 20.61
CA ALA A 10 1.01 -15.64 21.19
C ALA A 10 0.46 -16.63 20.16
N TRP A 11 -0.40 -16.16 19.25
CA TRP A 11 -0.91 -16.97 18.15
C TRP A 11 0.17 -17.29 17.10
N LEU A 12 0.94 -16.29 16.65
CA LEU A 12 2.02 -16.49 15.66
C LEU A 12 3.09 -17.47 16.14
N ASN A 13 3.39 -17.50 17.44
CA ASN A 13 4.40 -18.38 18.02
C ASN A 13 3.92 -19.83 18.26
N GLN A 14 2.70 -20.20 17.84
CA GLN A 14 2.21 -21.57 18.01
C GLN A 14 2.94 -22.59 17.13
N VAL A 15 3.46 -22.15 15.99
CA VAL A 15 4.17 -23.01 15.04
C VAL A 15 5.43 -22.29 14.58
N ILE A 16 6.59 -22.95 14.73
CA ILE A 16 7.88 -22.46 14.25
C ILE A 16 8.36 -23.44 13.17
N GLU A 17 8.49 -22.94 11.95
CA GLU A 17 8.97 -23.72 10.81
C GLU A 17 10.48 -23.50 10.59
N PRO A 18 11.21 -24.48 10.05
CA PRO A 18 12.60 -24.29 9.66
C PRO A 18 12.75 -23.24 8.56
N ILE A 19 13.70 -22.32 8.73
CA ILE A 19 14.03 -21.31 7.71
C ILE A 19 14.70 -21.98 6.51
N VAL A 20 14.11 -21.80 5.34
CA VAL A 20 14.65 -22.25 4.06
C VAL A 20 15.53 -21.15 3.47
N ASP A 21 16.72 -21.53 2.97
CA ASP A 21 17.70 -20.64 2.35
C ASP A 21 17.95 -19.33 3.13
N PRO A 22 18.41 -19.41 4.39
CA PRO A 22 18.50 -18.23 5.28
C PRO A 22 19.40 -17.12 4.74
N GLU A 23 20.41 -17.45 3.92
CA GLU A 23 21.32 -16.46 3.33
C GLU A 23 20.74 -15.76 2.09
N ARG A 24 19.64 -16.25 1.52
CA ARG A 24 19.04 -15.69 0.30
C ARG A 24 18.52 -14.29 0.58
N GLU A 25 19.10 -13.30 -0.09
CA GLU A 25 18.58 -11.93 -0.03
C GLU A 25 17.17 -11.87 -0.61
N ILE A 26 16.25 -11.29 0.16
CA ILE A 26 14.84 -11.13 -0.20
C ILE A 26 14.47 -9.64 -0.18
N VAL A 27 13.65 -9.25 -1.14
CA VAL A 27 12.88 -8.01 -1.09
C VAL A 27 11.44 -8.40 -0.81
N ASP A 28 10.89 -7.92 0.30
CA ASP A 28 9.46 -8.03 0.57
C ASP A 28 8.73 -6.93 -0.23
N PRO A 29 7.97 -7.28 -1.28
CA PRO A 29 7.35 -6.29 -2.14
C PRO A 29 6.10 -5.66 -1.51
N HIS A 30 5.66 -6.10 -0.33
CA HIS A 30 4.39 -5.64 0.23
C HIS A 30 4.37 -5.76 1.75
N HIS A 31 4.58 -4.64 2.43
CA HIS A 31 4.18 -4.48 3.83
C HIS A 31 3.33 -3.23 4.01
N HIS A 32 2.70 -3.15 5.18
CA HIS A 32 1.93 -1.99 5.64
C HIS A 32 2.47 -1.55 7.00
N MET A 33 2.12 -0.34 7.41
CA MET A 33 2.42 0.23 8.72
C MET A 33 1.29 1.16 9.13
N TRP A 34 0.96 1.22 10.42
CA TRP A 34 -0.07 2.11 10.94
C TRP A 34 0.13 2.36 12.44
N ARG A 35 -0.24 3.55 12.93
CA ARG A 35 -0.24 3.85 14.39
C ARG A 35 -1.39 3.20 15.14
N GLY A 36 -2.41 2.76 14.41
CA GLY A 36 -3.61 2.12 14.92
C GLY A 36 -4.69 2.19 13.85
N VAL A 37 -5.58 1.21 13.82
CA VAL A 37 -6.74 1.24 12.93
C VAL A 37 -7.92 1.85 13.67
N ALA A 38 -8.74 2.64 12.98
CA ALA A 38 -9.95 3.23 13.54
C ALA A 38 -10.82 2.17 14.24
N GLY A 39 -11.34 2.50 15.42
CA GLY A 39 -12.08 1.56 16.25
C GLY A 39 -11.22 0.53 16.98
N GLY A 40 -9.89 0.61 16.89
CA GLY A 40 -8.95 -0.27 17.60
C GLY A 40 -8.95 -1.70 17.06
N MET A 41 -9.37 -1.92 15.82
CA MET A 41 -9.55 -3.27 15.27
C MET A 41 -8.24 -4.05 15.15
N LEU A 42 -7.14 -3.34 14.84
CA LEU A 42 -5.78 -3.89 14.77
C LEU A 42 -4.84 -3.11 15.71
N PRO A 43 -3.88 -3.80 16.35
CA PRO A 43 -2.85 -3.14 17.15
C PRO A 43 -1.93 -2.30 16.25
N PRO A 44 -1.20 -1.30 16.78
CA PRO A 44 -0.19 -0.57 16.00
C PRO A 44 0.82 -1.53 15.36
N PHE A 45 1.28 -1.19 14.16
CA PHE A 45 2.35 -1.90 13.47
C PHE A 45 3.32 -0.87 12.88
N LEU A 46 4.46 -0.66 13.55
CA LEU A 46 5.43 0.36 13.24
C LEU A 46 6.79 -0.26 12.81
N LEU A 47 7.81 0.58 12.62
CA LEU A 47 9.12 0.12 12.11
C LEU A 47 9.75 -0.98 12.99
N GLU A 48 9.62 -0.88 14.31
CA GLU A 48 10.12 -1.93 15.22
C GLU A 48 9.35 -3.25 15.07
N ASP A 49 8.04 -3.18 14.79
CA ASP A 49 7.23 -4.37 14.54
C ASP A 49 7.60 -5.01 13.19
N LEU A 50 7.81 -4.19 12.15
CA LEU A 50 8.35 -4.64 10.87
C LEU A 50 9.70 -5.33 11.05
N TRP A 51 10.60 -4.78 11.86
CA TRP A 51 11.89 -5.42 12.14
C TRP A 51 11.74 -6.74 12.90
N ASN A 52 10.84 -6.81 13.88
CA ASN A 52 10.58 -8.08 14.57
C ASN A 52 10.12 -9.18 13.60
N ASP A 53 9.29 -8.85 12.60
CA ASP A 53 8.82 -9.82 11.61
C ASP A 53 9.92 -10.17 10.58
N THR A 54 10.70 -9.17 10.16
CA THR A 54 11.75 -9.35 9.14
C THR A 54 13.06 -9.91 9.69
N GLU A 55 13.25 -9.93 11.01
CA GLU A 55 14.36 -10.58 11.71
C GLU A 55 14.02 -12.01 12.19
N SER A 56 12.90 -12.58 11.74
CA SER A 56 12.45 -13.94 12.10
C SER A 56 13.38 -15.07 11.60
N GLY A 57 14.29 -14.77 10.67
CA GLY A 57 15.36 -15.67 10.24
C GLY A 57 15.63 -15.66 8.73
N HIS A 58 14.67 -15.23 7.92
CA HIS A 58 14.89 -14.96 6.49
C HIS A 58 15.72 -13.68 6.29
N ASN A 59 16.62 -13.65 5.32
CA ASN A 59 17.46 -12.48 5.02
C ASN A 59 16.70 -11.44 4.17
N ILE A 60 15.70 -10.81 4.77
CA ILE A 60 14.94 -9.70 4.18
C ILE A 60 15.78 -8.43 4.24
N LYS A 61 16.24 -7.97 3.07
CA LYS A 61 17.09 -6.78 2.95
C LYS A 61 16.29 -5.51 2.80
N LYS A 62 15.19 -5.58 2.06
CA LYS A 62 14.42 -4.42 1.65
C LYS A 62 12.94 -4.73 1.66
N THR A 63 12.13 -3.70 1.90
CA THR A 63 10.68 -3.81 1.83
C THR A 63 10.08 -2.68 0.97
N VAL A 64 8.88 -2.89 0.45
CA VAL A 64 8.08 -1.85 -0.21
C VAL A 64 6.81 -1.63 0.59
N PHE A 65 6.56 -0.37 0.97
CA PHE A 65 5.34 0.02 1.66
C PHE A 65 4.20 0.17 0.65
N MET A 66 3.04 -0.38 0.97
CA MET A 66 1.81 -0.21 0.20
C MET A 66 0.81 0.62 1.01
N GLU A 67 0.14 1.58 0.37
CA GLU A 67 -0.93 2.37 0.99
C GLU A 67 -1.87 1.50 1.84
N CYS A 68 -2.27 2.05 3.00
CA CYS A 68 -3.36 1.50 3.79
C CYS A 68 -4.29 2.56 4.40
N GLY A 69 -4.14 3.83 4.01
CA GLY A 69 -4.97 4.92 4.52
C GLY A 69 -4.57 5.40 5.91
N THR A 70 -3.31 5.18 6.32
CA THR A 70 -2.82 5.63 7.63
C THR A 70 -2.30 7.06 7.56
N GLU A 71 -2.43 7.82 8.66
CA GLU A 71 -1.78 9.13 8.83
C GLU A 71 -2.06 10.15 7.70
N TYR A 72 -3.21 10.05 7.01
CA TYR A 72 -3.63 11.09 6.06
C TYR A 72 -3.73 12.45 6.74
N HIS A 73 -3.41 13.52 6.02
CA HIS A 73 -3.67 14.87 6.54
C HIS A 73 -5.15 15.05 6.83
N THR A 74 -5.46 15.83 7.85
CA THR A 74 -6.83 16.09 8.31
C THR A 74 -7.33 17.50 7.98
N THR A 75 -6.48 18.32 7.36
CA THR A 75 -6.76 19.71 6.96
C THR A 75 -6.08 20.04 5.64
N GLY A 76 -6.58 21.06 4.94
CA GLY A 76 -6.09 21.44 3.60
C GLY A 76 -6.97 20.91 2.46
N PRO A 77 -6.50 20.98 1.20
CA PRO A 77 -7.21 20.43 0.05
C PRO A 77 -7.33 18.91 0.15
N ALA A 78 -8.55 18.39 -0.01
CA ALA A 78 -8.86 16.98 0.25
C ALA A 78 -8.08 15.99 -0.64
N HIS A 79 -7.79 16.35 -1.90
CA HIS A 79 -7.02 15.50 -2.82
C HIS A 79 -5.56 15.35 -2.40
N LEU A 80 -5.06 16.19 -1.49
CA LEU A 80 -3.70 16.11 -0.94
C LEU A 80 -3.62 15.37 0.39
N TYR A 81 -4.75 14.96 1.00
CA TYR A 81 -4.74 14.24 2.27
C TYR A 81 -3.86 12.98 2.28
N PRO A 82 -3.83 12.16 1.20
CA PRO A 82 -2.97 10.99 1.17
C PRO A 82 -1.47 11.27 1.33
N VAL A 83 -1.02 12.51 1.10
CA VAL A 83 0.41 12.87 1.24
C VAL A 83 0.90 12.72 2.69
N GLY A 84 0.00 12.82 3.68
CA GLY A 84 0.34 12.54 5.08
C GLY A 84 0.86 11.12 5.32
N GLU A 85 0.30 10.11 4.64
CA GLU A 85 0.81 8.73 4.71
C GLU A 85 2.22 8.66 4.15
N THR A 86 2.46 9.31 3.00
CA THR A 86 3.77 9.38 2.36
C THR A 86 4.82 10.02 3.28
N GLU A 87 4.49 11.10 3.98
CA GLU A 87 5.39 11.74 4.95
C GLU A 87 5.72 10.82 6.13
N PHE A 88 4.69 10.17 6.69
CA PHE A 88 4.83 9.21 7.79
C PHE A 88 5.77 8.05 7.41
N VAL A 89 5.53 7.42 6.26
CA VAL A 89 6.33 6.28 5.76
C VAL A 89 7.74 6.73 5.40
N THR A 90 7.90 7.92 4.84
CA THR A 90 9.23 8.45 4.52
C THR A 90 10.08 8.62 5.76
N ALA A 91 9.50 9.10 6.87
CA ALA A 91 10.22 9.19 8.14
C ALA A 91 10.67 7.81 8.65
N ALA A 92 9.81 6.80 8.58
CA ALA A 92 10.17 5.41 8.93
C ALA A 92 11.26 4.86 8.00
N ALA A 93 11.15 5.10 6.69
CA ALA A 93 12.13 4.66 5.71
C ALA A 93 13.50 5.31 5.95
N GLN A 94 13.55 6.60 6.29
CA GLN A 94 14.79 7.27 6.67
C GLN A 94 15.41 6.68 7.94
N ALA A 95 14.58 6.37 8.95
CA ALA A 95 15.03 5.72 10.19
C ALA A 95 15.54 4.28 9.95
N SER A 96 15.00 3.58 8.95
CA SER A 96 15.40 2.21 8.65
C SER A 96 16.81 2.05 8.06
N ARG A 97 17.34 3.12 7.44
CA ARG A 97 18.60 3.06 6.66
C ARG A 97 19.83 2.82 7.54
N GLY A 98 20.70 1.93 7.09
CA GLY A 98 22.01 1.69 7.71
C GLY A 98 21.96 1.05 9.10
N GLN A 99 20.82 0.49 9.50
CA GLN A 99 20.63 -0.12 10.83
C GLN A 99 21.07 -1.59 10.88
N GLY A 100 21.48 -2.18 9.75
CA GLY A 100 21.79 -3.61 9.64
C GLY A 100 20.57 -4.52 9.63
N LYS A 101 19.37 -3.94 9.49
CA LYS A 101 18.06 -4.60 9.40
C LYS A 101 17.40 -4.32 8.04
N ALA A 102 16.21 -4.84 7.80
CA ALA A 102 15.45 -4.55 6.58
C ALA A 102 15.20 -3.05 6.40
N GLU A 103 15.46 -2.53 5.19
CA GLU A 103 15.25 -1.12 4.85
C GLU A 103 13.97 -0.93 4.02
N ILE A 104 13.16 0.08 4.34
CA ILE A 104 12.02 0.45 3.49
C ILE A 104 12.59 1.17 2.25
N ALA A 105 12.54 0.49 1.11
CA ALA A 105 13.25 0.89 -0.12
C ALA A 105 12.38 1.65 -1.12
N ALA A 106 11.06 1.51 -1.02
CA ALA A 106 10.09 2.21 -1.86
C ALA A 106 8.73 2.29 -1.18
N LEU A 107 7.85 3.16 -1.72
CA LEU A 107 6.45 3.23 -1.34
C LEU A 107 5.54 3.38 -2.57
N VAL A 108 4.36 2.77 -2.48
CA VAL A 108 3.23 2.94 -3.39
C VAL A 108 2.14 3.70 -2.62
N ALA A 109 1.87 4.94 -3.04
CA ALA A 109 0.98 5.86 -2.33
C ALA A 109 -0.45 5.81 -2.88
N HIS A 110 -1.29 6.79 -2.52
CA HIS A 110 -2.68 6.85 -2.97
C HIS A 110 -3.05 8.18 -3.60
N THR A 111 -3.94 8.10 -4.58
CA THR A 111 -4.75 9.22 -5.07
C THR A 111 -6.00 8.65 -5.71
N ASP A 112 -7.09 9.43 -5.73
CA ASP A 112 -8.25 9.08 -6.53
C ASP A 112 -7.94 9.31 -8.02
N LEU A 113 -7.76 8.24 -8.78
CA LEU A 113 -7.49 8.27 -10.22
C LEU A 113 -8.73 8.57 -11.07
N THR A 114 -9.91 8.75 -10.45
CA THR A 114 -11.14 9.16 -11.15
C THR A 114 -11.31 10.68 -11.25
N GLN A 115 -10.53 11.45 -10.49
CA GLN A 115 -10.65 12.90 -10.41
C GLN A 115 -10.05 13.62 -11.64
N ASP A 116 -10.10 14.96 -11.61
CA ASP A 116 -9.50 15.79 -12.65
C ASP A 116 -7.99 15.51 -12.82
N PRO A 117 -7.47 15.35 -14.05
CA PRO A 117 -6.04 15.08 -14.27
C PRO A 117 -5.09 16.11 -13.69
N GLY A 118 -5.50 17.38 -13.57
CA GLY A 118 -4.71 18.42 -12.92
C GLY A 118 -4.52 18.15 -11.43
N LEU A 119 -5.58 17.74 -10.74
CA LEU A 119 -5.52 17.33 -9.34
C LEU A 119 -4.69 16.05 -9.15
N ILE A 120 -4.79 15.09 -10.07
CA ILE A 120 -3.94 13.89 -10.07
C ILE A 120 -2.47 14.30 -10.18
N ARG A 121 -2.11 15.18 -11.13
CA ARG A 121 -0.72 15.64 -11.26
C ARG A 121 -0.22 16.36 -10.01
N GLU A 122 -1.03 17.22 -9.41
CA GLU A 122 -0.66 17.96 -8.20
C GLU A 122 -0.32 17.02 -7.03
N VAL A 123 -1.16 16.01 -6.77
CA VAL A 123 -0.89 15.06 -5.68
C VAL A 123 0.25 14.10 -6.00
N LEU A 124 0.46 13.72 -7.27
CA LEU A 124 1.64 12.94 -7.67
C LEU A 124 2.94 13.72 -7.44
N ASP A 125 2.97 15.02 -7.76
CA ASP A 125 4.13 15.89 -7.50
C ASP A 125 4.37 16.06 -5.99
N ALA A 126 3.29 16.17 -5.21
CA ALA A 126 3.36 16.23 -3.75
C ALA A 126 3.94 14.93 -3.15
N HIS A 127 3.49 13.75 -3.61
CA HIS A 127 4.05 12.46 -3.22
C HIS A 127 5.53 12.32 -3.61
N ALA A 128 5.88 12.71 -4.83
CA ALA A 128 7.27 12.68 -5.29
C ALA A 128 8.18 13.52 -4.38
N THR A 129 7.73 14.72 -4.02
CA THR A 129 8.45 15.64 -3.12
C THR A 129 8.56 15.05 -1.70
N ALA A 130 7.43 14.65 -1.11
CA ALA A 130 7.37 14.13 0.26
C ALA A 130 8.16 12.83 0.42
N SER A 131 8.15 11.97 -0.60
CA SER A 131 8.80 10.64 -0.56
C SER A 131 10.33 10.66 -0.58
N LYS A 132 10.95 11.79 -0.94
CA LYS A 132 12.41 11.93 -1.07
C LYS A 132 13.05 10.82 -1.92
N GLY A 133 12.37 10.47 -3.02
CA GLY A 133 12.84 9.47 -4.00
C GLY A 133 12.35 8.04 -3.78
N LEU A 134 11.47 7.79 -2.79
CA LEU A 134 10.89 6.47 -2.51
C LEU A 134 9.63 6.15 -3.34
N PHE A 135 8.94 7.16 -3.87
CA PHE A 135 7.66 6.99 -4.56
C PHE A 135 7.79 6.20 -5.87
N ARG A 136 6.99 5.14 -6.05
CA ARG A 136 7.02 4.28 -7.25
C ARG A 136 5.69 4.10 -7.97
N GLY A 137 4.57 4.43 -7.34
CA GLY A 137 3.27 4.21 -7.96
C GLY A 137 2.11 4.51 -7.06
N ILE A 138 0.91 4.28 -7.58
CA ILE A 138 -0.34 4.48 -6.86
C ILE A 138 -1.06 3.15 -6.66
N ARG A 139 -1.58 2.96 -5.46
CA ARG A 139 -2.54 1.92 -5.13
C ARG A 139 -3.91 2.55 -4.96
N GLN A 140 -4.89 2.03 -5.69
CA GLN A 140 -6.31 2.32 -5.49
C GLN A 140 -7.06 1.01 -5.70
N GLY A 141 -7.57 0.45 -4.60
CA GLY A 141 -8.24 -0.86 -4.61
C GLY A 141 -9.54 -0.83 -5.42
N GLY A 142 -9.73 -1.85 -6.26
CA GLY A 142 -10.96 -2.02 -7.03
C GLY A 142 -11.96 -2.97 -6.41
N ALA A 143 -11.63 -3.62 -5.28
CA ALA A 143 -12.52 -4.56 -4.60
C ALA A 143 -13.90 -3.96 -4.33
N HIS A 144 -14.93 -4.54 -4.95
CA HIS A 144 -16.31 -4.19 -4.69
C HIS A 144 -17.22 -5.40 -4.88
N ASP A 145 -17.85 -5.83 -3.79
CA ASP A 145 -18.86 -6.87 -3.75
C ASP A 145 -20.19 -6.23 -3.32
N ALA A 146 -21.06 -5.95 -4.29
CA ALA A 146 -22.34 -5.30 -4.04
C ALA A 146 -23.28 -6.18 -3.21
N ASP A 147 -23.19 -7.50 -3.42
CA ASP A 147 -24.04 -8.49 -2.77
C ASP A 147 -23.44 -8.99 -1.44
N GLN A 148 -22.23 -8.54 -1.09
CA GLN A 148 -21.49 -8.90 0.13
C GLN A 148 -21.32 -10.41 0.31
N VAL A 149 -21.27 -11.16 -0.80
CA VAL A 149 -21.15 -12.63 -0.82
C VAL A 149 -19.83 -13.10 -0.20
N THR A 150 -18.76 -12.31 -0.36
CA THR A 150 -17.42 -12.57 0.20
C THR A 150 -17.34 -12.30 1.70
N GLY A 151 -18.30 -11.57 2.28
CA GLY A 151 -18.31 -11.21 3.70
C GLY A 151 -17.14 -10.30 4.11
N TRP A 152 -16.52 -9.60 3.16
CA TRP A 152 -15.38 -8.71 3.40
C TRP A 152 -15.63 -7.28 2.89
N LEU A 153 -14.72 -6.36 3.22
CA LEU A 153 -14.87 -4.93 2.95
C LEU A 153 -14.72 -4.59 1.47
N ASN A 154 -15.36 -3.51 1.04
CA ASN A 154 -15.13 -2.94 -0.30
C ASN A 154 -14.02 -1.89 -0.23
N ALA A 155 -13.07 -1.94 -1.16
CA ALA A 155 -12.03 -0.93 -1.34
C ALA A 155 -12.58 0.37 -1.92
N THR A 156 -13.64 0.26 -2.73
CA THR A 156 -14.23 1.36 -3.47
C THR A 156 -15.76 1.25 -3.43
N PRO A 157 -16.51 2.37 -3.42
CA PRO A 157 -17.96 2.33 -3.61
C PRO A 157 -18.37 2.07 -5.07
N MET A 158 -17.43 2.09 -6.03
CA MET A 158 -17.72 1.95 -7.46
C MET A 158 -17.57 0.49 -7.91
N PRO A 159 -18.66 -0.26 -8.17
CA PRO A 159 -18.59 -1.65 -8.63
C PRO A 159 -17.86 -1.82 -9.96
N ASP A 160 -17.87 -0.78 -10.79
CA ASP A 160 -17.34 -0.78 -12.15
C ASP A 160 -16.11 0.13 -12.31
N LEU A 161 -15.36 0.39 -11.23
CA LEU A 161 -14.20 1.30 -11.19
C LEU A 161 -13.27 1.12 -12.41
N TYR A 162 -12.88 -0.12 -12.73
CA TYR A 162 -11.96 -0.43 -13.83
C TYR A 162 -12.53 -0.16 -15.24
N ARG A 163 -13.85 -0.03 -15.36
CA ARG A 163 -14.54 0.33 -16.61
C ARG A 163 -14.70 1.85 -16.74
N GLN A 164 -14.54 2.60 -15.65
CA GLN A 164 -14.74 4.05 -15.68
C GLN A 164 -13.73 4.74 -16.60
N PRO A 165 -14.19 5.51 -17.62
CA PRO A 165 -13.27 6.20 -18.52
C PRO A 165 -12.34 7.18 -17.79
N ALA A 166 -12.80 7.80 -16.70
CA ALA A 166 -11.97 8.67 -15.87
C ALA A 166 -10.84 7.90 -15.19
N PHE A 167 -11.16 6.77 -14.56
CA PHE A 167 -10.17 5.90 -13.92
C PHE A 167 -9.11 5.41 -14.91
N ARG A 168 -9.53 4.96 -16.10
CA ARG A 168 -8.59 4.51 -17.15
C ARG A 168 -7.65 5.63 -17.59
N ARG A 169 -8.14 6.88 -17.71
CA ARG A 169 -7.28 8.03 -17.99
C ARG A 169 -6.29 8.31 -16.86
N GLY A 170 -6.71 8.17 -15.59
CA GLY A 170 -5.82 8.29 -14.44
C GLY A 170 -4.72 7.22 -14.43
N VAL A 171 -5.05 5.97 -14.73
CA VAL A 171 -4.07 4.88 -14.86
C VAL A 171 -3.11 5.09 -16.04
N ALA A 172 -3.60 5.55 -17.20
CA ALA A 172 -2.74 5.91 -18.34
C ALA A 172 -1.72 6.99 -17.97
N LEU A 173 -2.15 8.00 -17.21
CA LEU A 173 -1.29 9.08 -16.75
C LEU A 173 -0.14 8.57 -15.85
N LEU A 174 -0.36 7.53 -15.05
CA LEU A 174 0.72 6.91 -14.27
C LEU A 174 1.80 6.33 -15.20
N GLY A 175 1.40 5.61 -16.25
CA GLY A 175 2.31 5.06 -17.25
C GLY A 175 3.09 6.12 -18.03
N GLU A 176 2.44 7.24 -18.38
CA GLU A 176 3.12 8.40 -18.99
C GLU A 176 4.25 8.97 -18.10
N LEU A 177 4.10 8.84 -16.78
CA LEU A 177 5.05 9.32 -15.77
C LEU A 177 6.03 8.23 -15.28
N GLY A 178 5.93 7.00 -15.82
CA GLY A 178 6.76 5.87 -15.40
C GLY A 178 6.45 5.37 -13.97
N LEU A 179 5.22 5.56 -13.51
CA LEU A 179 4.71 5.12 -12.21
C LEU A 179 3.86 3.87 -12.38
N THR A 180 3.90 2.97 -11.40
CA THR A 180 3.10 1.74 -11.41
C THR A 180 1.69 1.97 -10.87
N TYR A 181 0.78 1.08 -11.25
CA TYR A 181 -0.53 0.92 -10.61
C TYR A 181 -0.57 -0.39 -9.83
N ASP A 182 -1.05 -0.33 -8.58
CA ASP A 182 -1.32 -1.50 -7.74
C ASP A 182 -2.79 -1.55 -7.31
N THR A 183 -3.30 -2.75 -7.07
CA THR A 183 -4.67 -2.93 -6.61
C THR A 183 -4.84 -4.24 -5.84
N TRP A 184 -5.89 -4.29 -5.04
CA TRP A 184 -6.51 -5.53 -4.63
C TRP A 184 -7.97 -5.51 -5.04
N HIS A 185 -8.47 -6.65 -5.52
CA HIS A 185 -9.84 -6.85 -5.99
C HIS A 185 -10.26 -8.30 -5.81
N TYR A 186 -11.57 -8.55 -5.90
CA TYR A 186 -12.09 -9.91 -5.82
C TYR A 186 -11.92 -10.65 -7.14
N HIS A 187 -11.79 -11.97 -7.10
CA HIS A 187 -11.56 -12.81 -8.28
C HIS A 187 -12.58 -12.60 -9.41
N PHE A 188 -13.84 -12.26 -9.10
CA PHE A 188 -14.88 -11.99 -10.11
C PHE A 188 -14.68 -10.65 -10.85
N GLN A 189 -13.74 -9.81 -10.41
CA GLN A 189 -13.35 -8.56 -11.07
C GLN A 189 -12.09 -8.73 -11.94
N ASN A 190 -11.57 -9.96 -12.07
CA ASN A 190 -10.36 -10.25 -12.86
C ASN A 190 -10.51 -9.89 -14.34
N GLU A 191 -11.68 -10.09 -14.95
CA GLU A 191 -11.92 -9.73 -16.36
C GLU A 191 -11.85 -8.22 -16.58
N ASP A 192 -12.39 -7.45 -15.65
CA ASP A 192 -12.37 -5.98 -15.70
C ASP A 192 -10.97 -5.43 -15.47
N TYR A 193 -10.21 -6.04 -14.54
CA TYR A 193 -8.80 -5.71 -14.33
C TYR A 193 -7.94 -6.05 -15.56
N LEU A 194 -8.18 -7.20 -16.20
CA LEU A 194 -7.50 -7.57 -17.44
C LEU A 194 -7.76 -6.53 -18.54
N ALA A 195 -9.02 -6.10 -18.70
CA ALA A 195 -9.38 -5.07 -19.68
C ALA A 195 -8.74 -3.70 -19.37
N LEU A 196 -8.58 -3.36 -18.09
CA LEU A 196 -7.84 -2.16 -17.65
C LEU A 196 -6.36 -2.25 -18.03
N ALA A 197 -5.69 -3.37 -17.71
CA ALA A 197 -4.28 -3.58 -18.00
C ALA A 197 -4.00 -3.56 -19.51
N GLN A 198 -4.84 -4.20 -20.31
CA GLN A 198 -4.73 -4.18 -21.78
C GLN A 198 -4.91 -2.77 -22.37
N ALA A 199 -5.76 -1.94 -21.75
CA ALA A 199 -5.96 -0.56 -22.18
C ALA A 199 -4.81 0.38 -21.78
N ASN A 200 -3.98 -0.01 -20.81
CA ASN A 200 -2.89 0.79 -20.25
C ASN A 200 -1.57 0.00 -20.17
N PRO A 201 -1.03 -0.49 -21.31
CA PRO A 201 0.11 -1.41 -21.32
C PRO A 201 1.45 -0.77 -20.92
N ASN A 202 1.49 0.56 -20.73
CA ASN A 202 2.69 1.31 -20.36
C ASN A 202 2.74 1.67 -18.87
N THR A 203 1.75 1.20 -18.08
CA THR A 203 1.63 1.43 -16.64
C THR A 203 2.08 0.19 -15.86
#